data_AF-A0A1V9X646-F1
#
_entry.id   AF-A0A1V9X646-F1
#
_cell.length_a   1.000
_cell.length_b   1.000
_cell.length_c   1.000
_cell.angle_alpha   90.00
_cell.angle_beta   90.00
_cell.angle_gamma   90.00
#
_symmetry.space_group_name_H-M   'P 1'
#
loop_
_entity.id
_entity.type
_entity.pdbx_description
1 polymer ?
#
loop_
_entity_poly.entity_id
_entity_poly.type
_entity_poly.pdbx_seq_one_letter_code
_entity_poly.pdbx_strand_id
1 'polypeptide(L)'
;EEVGRELSSIPCELEVLPQAVQQPEAKMAKKELEDLYVEVLYTIKHKLGGGVPYAEAELFAFAQDAFGMSDEAHHRLLSIAAEEKPPIPVLNVVVVEAQGLEAKDPNGKCSLLTTALFG
;
A
#
# COMPACT_ATOMS: atom_id res chain seq x y z
N GLU A 1 40.31 -37.37 -7.43
CA GLU A 1 40.07 -35.99 -6.99
C GLU A 1 39.06 -35.40 -7.97
N GLU A 2 37.75 -35.44 -7.69
CA GLU A 2 37.02 -34.67 -6.64
C GLU A 2 37.36 -33.18 -6.82
N VAL A 3 36.50 -32.23 -7.19
CA VAL A 3 35.14 -31.86 -6.76
C VAL A 3 34.64 -30.90 -7.88
N GLY A 4 33.42 -30.86 -8.39
CA GLY A 4 32.09 -31.06 -7.81
C GLY A 4 31.18 -30.08 -8.54
N ARG A 5 30.54 -30.55 -9.63
CA ARG A 5 29.43 -29.84 -10.27
C ARG A 5 28.16 -30.49 -9.76
N GLU A 6 27.59 -29.93 -8.70
CA GLU A 6 26.28 -30.36 -8.23
C GLU A 6 25.55 -29.17 -7.62
N LEU A 7 24.64 -28.60 -8.39
CA LEU A 7 23.35 -28.16 -7.87
C LEU A 7 22.32 -28.70 -8.85
N SER A 8 22.13 -30.02 -8.75
CA SER A 8 20.93 -30.68 -9.23
C SER A 8 19.70 -29.95 -8.68
N SER A 9 18.76 -29.71 -9.56
CA SER A 9 17.32 -29.80 -9.33
C SER A 9 16.90 -29.60 -7.88
N ILE A 10 16.50 -28.38 -7.53
CA ILE A 10 15.52 -28.21 -6.46
C ILE A 10 14.17 -28.46 -7.14
N PRO A 11 13.49 -29.59 -6.91
CA PRO A 11 12.09 -29.67 -7.24
C PRO A 11 11.38 -28.61 -6.39
N CYS A 12 10.60 -27.75 -7.01
CA CYS A 12 9.66 -26.90 -6.27
C CYS A 12 8.61 -27.83 -5.63
N GLU A 13 8.96 -28.43 -4.50
CA GLU A 13 8.05 -29.19 -3.66
C GLU A 13 7.20 -28.18 -2.90
N LEU A 14 6.27 -27.56 -3.62
CA LEU A 14 5.13 -26.86 -3.05
C LEU A 14 3.96 -27.86 -3.02
N GLU A 15 4.18 -28.99 -2.36
CA GLU A 15 3.13 -29.96 -2.11
C GLU A 15 2.39 -29.61 -0.81
N VAL A 16 1.12 -29.23 -1.03
CA VAL A 16 -0.03 -29.42 -0.15
C VAL A 16 -0.14 -28.44 1.03
N LEU A 17 -0.76 -27.29 0.74
CA LEU A 17 -1.65 -26.63 1.71
C LEU A 17 -3.11 -27.02 1.40
N PRO A 18 -3.92 -27.27 2.43
CA PRO A 18 -5.15 -28.07 2.33
C PRO A 18 -6.21 -27.45 1.44
N GLN A 19 -6.99 -28.35 0.82
CA GLN A 19 -8.09 -28.11 -0.09
C GLN A 19 -8.95 -26.92 0.32
N ALA A 20 -9.26 -26.10 -0.69
CA ALA A 20 -10.19 -24.98 -0.68
C ALA A 20 -11.27 -25.14 0.40
N VAL A 21 -11.21 -24.29 1.41
CA VAL A 21 -12.41 -23.89 2.13
C VAL A 21 -13.29 -23.28 1.03
N GLN A 22 -14.27 -24.04 0.56
CA GLN A 22 -15.38 -23.52 -0.21
C GLN A 22 -16.12 -22.55 0.72
N GLN A 23 -15.61 -21.31 0.78
CA GLN A 23 -16.38 -20.20 1.26
C GLN A 23 -17.66 -20.21 0.41
N PRO A 24 -18.85 -20.14 1.02
CA PRO A 24 -20.06 -19.99 0.23
C PRO A 24 -19.81 -18.78 -0.67
N GLU A 25 -19.83 -19.00 -2.00
CA GLU A 25 -19.68 -17.95 -2.99
C GLU A 25 -20.75 -16.92 -2.69
N ALA A 26 -20.38 -15.89 -1.92
CA ALA A 26 -21.24 -14.76 -1.68
C ALA A 26 -21.43 -14.15 -3.05
N LYS A 27 -22.55 -14.44 -3.69
CA LYS A 27 -22.99 -13.77 -4.90
C LYS A 27 -23.24 -12.32 -4.52
N MET A 28 -22.17 -11.53 -4.49
CA MET A 28 -22.24 -10.10 -4.28
C MET A 28 -23.13 -9.52 -5.38
N ALA A 29 -24.03 -8.61 -5.01
CA ALA A 29 -24.81 -7.93 -6.02
C ALA A 29 -23.85 -7.19 -6.96
N LYS A 30 -24.16 -7.15 -8.26
CA LYS A 30 -23.31 -6.47 -9.27
C LYS A 30 -22.91 -5.05 -8.83
N LYS A 31 -23.83 -4.33 -8.19
CA LYS A 31 -23.59 -3.00 -7.64
C LYS A 31 -22.53 -3.01 -6.54
N GLU A 32 -22.61 -3.95 -5.60
CA GLU A 32 -21.64 -4.05 -4.50
C GLU A 32 -20.23 -4.39 -5.01
N LEU A 33 -20.14 -5.17 -6.09
CA LEU A 33 -18.87 -5.44 -6.76
C LEU A 33 -18.29 -4.18 -7.43
N GLU A 34 -19.13 -3.40 -8.13
CA GLU A 34 -18.70 -2.12 -8.73
C GLU A 34 -18.26 -1.12 -7.64
N ASP A 35 -19.03 -1.01 -6.54
CA ASP A 35 -18.71 -0.14 -5.41
C ASP A 35 -17.38 -0.54 -4.75
N LEU A 36 -17.16 -1.85 -4.54
CA LEU A 36 -15.88 -2.37 -4.03
C LEU A 36 -14.72 -2.07 -4.99
N TYR A 37 -14.94 -2.20 -6.29
CA TYR A 37 -13.91 -1.93 -7.29
C TYR A 37 -13.52 -0.45 -7.31
N VAL A 38 -14.48 0.47 -7.16
CA VAL A 38 -14.20 1.91 -7.03
C VAL A 38 -13.32 2.21 -5.83
N GLU A 39 -13.58 1.59 -4.66
CA GLU A 39 -12.74 1.78 -3.46
C GLU A 39 -11.30 1.28 -3.66
N VAL A 40 -11.11 0.17 -4.39
CA VAL A 40 -9.79 -0.36 -4.74
C VAL A 40 -9.04 0.65 -5.62
N LEU A 41 -9.68 1.15 -6.69
CA LEU A 41 -9.08 2.13 -7.59
C LEU A 41 -8.74 3.44 -6.86
N TYR A 42 -9.64 3.92 -5.99
CA TYR A 42 -9.41 5.09 -5.16
C TYR A 42 -8.21 4.89 -4.22
N THR A 43 -8.09 3.71 -3.61
CA THR A 43 -6.98 3.38 -2.70
C THR A 43 -5.65 3.37 -3.44
N ILE A 44 -5.59 2.73 -4.61
CA ILE A 44 -4.39 2.70 -5.46
C ILE A 44 -3.96 4.13 -5.80
N LYS A 45 -4.92 4.98 -6.16
CA LYS A 45 -4.67 6.36 -6.60
C LYS A 45 -4.28 7.32 -5.47
N HIS A 46 -4.84 7.17 -4.27
CA HIS A 46 -4.80 8.22 -3.25
C HIS A 46 -4.19 7.81 -1.91
N LYS A 47 -4.14 6.51 -1.60
CA LYS A 47 -3.73 6.02 -0.26
C LYS A 47 -2.41 5.26 -0.29
N LEU A 48 -1.89 4.88 -1.46
CA LEU A 48 -0.58 4.26 -1.56
C LEU A 48 0.51 5.32 -1.37
N GLY A 49 1.24 5.20 -0.27
CA GLY A 49 2.43 6.01 -0.03
C GLY A 49 3.56 5.57 -0.97
N GLY A 50 3.95 6.45 -1.88
CA GLY A 50 5.08 6.22 -2.77
C GLY A 50 4.79 6.67 -4.21
N GLY A 51 5.29 7.85 -4.57
CA GLY A 51 5.08 8.51 -5.86
C GLY A 51 5.80 7.86 -7.05
N VAL A 52 5.74 6.53 -7.17
CA VAL A 52 6.26 5.79 -8.31
C VAL A 52 5.12 5.52 -9.31
N PRO A 53 4.99 6.33 -10.39
CA PRO A 53 3.88 6.19 -11.34
C PRO A 53 3.85 4.82 -12.06
N TYR A 54 4.99 4.14 -12.12
CA TYR A 54 5.08 2.80 -12.71
C TYR A 54 4.32 1.74 -11.90
N ALA A 55 4.33 1.83 -10.56
CA ALA A 55 3.64 0.87 -9.72
C ALA A 55 2.10 1.03 -9.80
N GLU A 56 1.61 2.26 -10.02
CA GLU A 56 0.18 2.55 -10.10
C GLU A 56 -0.48 1.82 -11.29
N ALA A 57 0.16 1.86 -12.47
CA ALA A 57 -0.35 1.19 -13.67
C ALA A 57 -0.37 -0.34 -13.52
N GLU A 58 0.67 -0.94 -12.91
CA GLU A 58 0.72 -2.38 -12.64
C GLU A 58 -0.37 -2.81 -11.65
N LEU A 59 -0.63 -1.98 -10.64
CA LEU A 59 -1.69 -2.23 -9.65
C LEU A 59 -3.09 -2.12 -10.25
N PHE A 60 -3.32 -1.19 -11.17
CA PHE A 60 -4.59 -1.12 -11.91
C PHE A 60 -4.80 -2.35 -12.79
N ALA A 61 -3.79 -2.78 -13.54
CA ALA A 61 -3.86 -3.99 -14.37
C ALA A 61 -4.16 -5.23 -13.51
N PHE A 62 -3.42 -5.39 -12.40
CA PHE A 62 -3.65 -6.49 -11.46
C PHE A 62 -5.08 -6.49 -10.88
N ALA A 63 -5.58 -5.32 -10.48
CA ALA A 63 -6.94 -5.21 -9.96
C ALA A 63 -8.00 -5.52 -11.03
N GLN A 64 -7.79 -5.05 -12.26
CA GLN A 64 -8.70 -5.35 -13.38
C GLN A 64 -8.80 -6.85 -13.66
N ASP A 65 -7.66 -7.54 -13.70
CA ASP A 65 -7.59 -8.99 -13.93
C ASP A 65 -8.22 -9.77 -12.76
N ALA A 66 -7.91 -9.40 -11.51
CA ALA A 66 -8.42 -10.08 -10.33
C ALA A 66 -9.95 -9.97 -10.17
N PHE A 67 -10.54 -8.85 -10.59
CA PHE A 67 -11.99 -8.63 -10.54
C PHE A 67 -12.72 -9.02 -11.84
N GLY A 68 -12.00 -9.40 -12.90
CA GLY A 68 -12.57 -9.75 -14.19
C GLY A 68 -13.34 -8.60 -14.86
N MET A 69 -12.86 -7.36 -14.69
CA MET A 69 -13.52 -6.16 -15.22
C MET A 69 -13.21 -5.97 -16.72
N SER A 70 -14.22 -5.64 -17.52
CA SER A 70 -14.00 -5.24 -18.92
C SER A 70 -13.28 -3.90 -18.99
N ASP A 71 -12.59 -3.63 -20.10
CA ASP A 71 -11.88 -2.35 -20.29
C ASP A 71 -12.83 -1.16 -20.17
N GLU A 72 -14.05 -1.27 -20.71
CA GLU A 72 -15.06 -0.20 -20.62
C GLU A 72 -15.52 0.01 -19.17
N ALA A 73 -15.73 -1.07 -18.42
CA ALA A 73 -16.10 -0.99 -17.02
C ALA A 73 -14.96 -0.40 -16.18
N HIS A 74 -13.73 -0.85 -16.40
CA HIS A 74 -12.53 -0.33 -15.75
C HIS A 74 -12.40 1.18 -15.96
N HIS A 75 -12.42 1.64 -17.21
CA HIS A 75 -12.29 3.06 -17.54
C HIS A 75 -13.41 3.92 -16.90
N ARG A 76 -14.66 3.45 -16.97
CA ARG A 76 -15.80 4.15 -16.37
C ARG A 76 -15.64 4.28 -14.85
N LEU A 77 -15.30 3.19 -14.16
CA LEU A 77 -15.18 3.16 -12.70
C LEU A 77 -13.92 3.90 -12.22
N LEU A 78 -12.85 3.89 -13.01
CA LEU A 78 -11.64 4.68 -12.75
C LEU A 78 -11.90 6.18 -12.83
N SER A 79 -12.70 6.64 -13.80
CA SER A 79 -13.12 8.04 -13.84
C SER A 79 -13.87 8.45 -12.57
N ILE A 80 -14.78 7.60 -12.09
CA ILE A 80 -15.53 7.85 -10.85
C ILE A 80 -14.57 7.95 -9.66
N ALA A 81 -13.66 7.00 -9.51
CA ALA A 81 -12.67 7.00 -8.43
C ALA A 81 -11.73 8.23 -8.49
N ALA A 82 -11.43 8.74 -9.69
CA ALA A 82 -10.53 9.87 -9.89
C ALA A 82 -11.18 11.25 -9.65
N GLU A 83 -12.51 11.35 -9.73
CA GLU A 83 -13.25 12.60 -9.43
C GLU A 83 -13.29 12.89 -7.93
N GLU A 84 -13.08 11.89 -7.08
CA GLU A 84 -13.09 12.05 -5.64
C GLU A 84 -11.83 12.78 -5.13
N LYS A 85 -12.01 13.64 -4.13
CA LYS A 85 -10.91 14.47 -3.59
C LYS A 85 -9.89 13.57 -2.85
N PRO A 86 -8.57 13.77 -3.03
CA PRO A 86 -7.57 13.06 -2.24
C PRO A 86 -7.74 13.34 -0.74
N PRO A 87 -7.40 12.37 0.13
CA PRO A 87 -7.49 12.55 1.57
C PRO A 87 -6.51 13.64 2.02
N ILE A 88 -6.90 14.46 3.00
CA ILE A 88 -6.02 15.44 3.64
C ILE A 88 -5.38 14.73 4.84
N PRO A 89 -4.08 14.38 4.80
CA PRO A 89 -3.42 13.80 5.96
C PRO A 89 -3.31 14.85 7.07
N VAL A 90 -3.78 14.50 8.27
CA VAL A 90 -3.67 15.34 9.46
C VAL A 90 -2.76 14.63 10.47
N LEU A 91 -1.59 15.21 10.72
CA LEU A 91 -0.65 14.71 11.70
C LEU A 91 -0.73 15.57 12.96
N ASN A 92 -1.23 15.00 14.05
CA ASN A 92 -1.21 15.64 15.36
C ASN A 92 0.10 15.30 16.07
N VAL A 93 0.94 16.31 16.31
CA VAL A 93 2.22 16.12 17.00
C VAL A 93 2.20 16.85 18.33
N VAL A 94 2.42 16.09 19.40
CA VAL A 94 2.57 16.62 20.76
C VAL A 94 4.00 16.32 21.21
N VAL A 95 4.74 17.38 21.53
CA VAL A 95 6.07 17.26 22.11
C VAL A 95 5.90 17.11 23.62
N VAL A 96 6.29 15.96 24.16
CA VAL A 96 6.11 15.65 25.58
C VAL A 96 7.29 16.17 26.39
N GLU A 97 8.50 15.71 26.06
CA GLU A 97 9.74 16.16 26.70
C GLU A 97 10.93 15.87 25.77
N ALA A 98 12.05 16.54 26.03
CA ALA A 98 13.32 16.26 25.40
C ALA A 98 14.38 15.98 26.47
N GLN A 99 15.17 14.91 26.28
CA GLN A 99 16.20 14.47 27.22
C GLN A 99 17.59 14.51 26.56
N GLY A 100 18.65 14.59 27.38
CA GLY A 100 20.03 14.53 26.90
C GLY A 100 20.46 15.74 26.07
N LEU A 101 19.87 16.90 26.33
CA LEU A 101 20.11 18.12 25.59
C LEU A 101 21.49 18.70 25.89
N GLU A 102 22.25 19.00 24.84
CA GLU A 102 23.53 19.69 24.96
C GLU A 102 23.30 21.18 25.24
N ALA A 103 23.93 21.71 26.28
CA ALA A 103 23.87 23.13 26.60
C ALA A 103 24.71 23.93 25.61
N LYS A 104 24.08 24.86 24.88
CA LYS A 104 24.77 25.79 23.98
C LYS A 104 25.14 27.12 24.63
N ASP A 105 24.62 27.42 25.82
CA ASP A 105 24.94 28.65 26.54
C ASP A 105 26.09 28.46 27.55
N PRO A 106 26.96 29.47 27.77
CA PRO A 106 28.07 29.40 28.72
C PRO A 106 27.65 29.21 30.20
N ASN A 107 26.35 29.39 30.50
CA ASN A 107 25.78 29.18 31.83
C ASN A 107 25.25 27.74 32.05
N GLY A 108 25.43 26.85 31.07
CA GLY A 108 24.97 25.45 31.15
C GLY A 108 23.46 25.25 30.98
N LYS A 109 22.70 26.30 30.61
CA LYS A 109 21.28 26.19 30.27
C LYS A 109 21.12 26.08 28.75
N CYS A 110 20.05 25.44 28.29
CA CYS A 110 19.70 25.38 26.88
C CYS A 110 18.31 25.99 26.72
N SER A 111 18.21 27.16 26.07
CA SER A 111 16.92 27.74 25.69
C SER A 111 16.44 27.09 24.40
N LEU A 112 15.51 26.14 24.48
CA LEU A 112 15.03 25.40 23.31
C LEU A 112 13.84 26.08 22.62
N LEU A 113 13.91 26.12 21.29
CA LEU A 113 12.76 26.24 20.40
C LEU A 113 12.65 24.89 19.67
N THR A 114 11.51 24.23 19.78
CA THR A 114 11.27 22.97 19.05
C THR A 114 10.70 23.30 17.68
N THR A 115 11.44 22.96 16.62
CA THR A 115 10.98 23.08 15.23
C THR A 115 10.77 21.68 14.67
N ALA A 116 9.54 21.34 14.31
CA ALA A 116 9.23 20.13 13.55
C ALA A 116 9.09 20.51 12.07
N LEU A 117 9.87 19.86 11.19
CA LEU A 117 9.78 19.99 9.75
C LEU A 117 9.21 18.68 9.20
N PHE A 118 8.07 18.77 8.49
CA PHE A 118 7.46 17.66 7.75
C PHE A 118 7.62 17.97 6.26
N GLY A 119 8.21 17.04 5.50
CA GLY A 119 8.50 17.18 4.08
C GLY A 119 8.55 15.82 3.40
#